data_AF-A0A9X5QME6-F1
#
_entry.id   AF-A0A9X5QME6-F1
#
_cell.length_a   1.000
_cell.length_b   1.000
_cell.length_c   1.000
_cell.angle_alpha   90.00
_cell.angle_beta   90.00
_cell.angle_gamma   90.00
#
_symmetry.space_group_name_H-M   'P 1'
#
loop_
_entity.id
_entity.type
_entity.pdbx_description
1 polymer ?
#
loop_
_entity_poly.entity_id
_entity_poly.type
_entity_poly.pdbx_seq_one_letter_code
_entity_poly.pdbx_strand_id
1 'polypeptide(L)'
;MKNWIAGTKVNALLEANSQKIDGVKVRRTLIDYCGRYQKIYPFEILEDPLEFLTNKVHPDSKYREMRALLSIAAEEYCFSLNEIADALLDLIDTRVLTTDQAKKVINHVFEAFSCNESPEHFLPREDAYLCKQLSAITSS
;
A
#
# COMPACT_ATOMS: atom_id res chain seq x y z
N MET A 1 0.25 2.80 -15.65
CA MET A 1 1.02 2.08 -14.61
C MET A 1 1.51 0.76 -15.15
N LYS A 2 2.78 0.45 -14.94
CA LYS A 2 3.32 -0.87 -15.29
C LYS A 2 2.87 -1.87 -14.22
N ASN A 3 2.61 -3.11 -14.62
CA ASN A 3 2.32 -4.19 -13.67
C ASN A 3 3.63 -4.75 -13.11
N TRP A 4 4.20 -4.06 -12.12
CA TRP A 4 5.44 -4.43 -11.44
C TRP A 4 5.31 -5.68 -10.60
N ILE A 5 4.13 -5.93 -10.03
CA ILE A 5 3.91 -7.09 -9.16
C ILE A 5 3.84 -8.39 -9.98
N ALA A 6 3.57 -8.34 -11.29
CA ALA A 6 3.60 -9.51 -12.15
C ALA A 6 4.96 -10.23 -12.10
N GLY A 7 4.94 -11.55 -11.90
CA GLY A 7 6.15 -12.38 -11.85
C GLY A 7 6.93 -12.31 -10.52
N THR A 8 6.45 -11.54 -9.54
CA THR A 8 7.04 -11.48 -8.19
C THR A 8 6.58 -12.64 -7.32
N LYS A 9 7.35 -12.95 -6.26
CA LYS A 9 6.97 -14.01 -5.30
C LYS A 9 5.75 -13.60 -4.49
N VAL A 10 5.61 -12.31 -4.19
CA VAL A 10 4.44 -11.80 -3.47
C VAL A 10 3.15 -11.98 -4.27
N ASN A 11 3.19 -11.81 -5.60
CA ASN A 11 2.02 -12.11 -6.45
C ASN A 11 1.62 -13.58 -6.35
N ALA A 12 2.58 -14.49 -6.50
CA ALA A 12 2.34 -15.93 -6.40
C ALA A 12 1.81 -16.33 -5.01
N LEU A 13 2.34 -15.73 -3.93
CA LEU A 13 1.88 -15.95 -2.57
C LEU A 13 0.41 -15.53 -2.39
N LEU A 14 0.03 -14.37 -2.91
CA LEU A 14 -1.34 -13.84 -2.84
C LEU A 14 -2.33 -14.68 -3.66
N GLU A 15 -1.91 -15.19 -4.82
CA GLU A 15 -2.72 -16.08 -5.66
C GLU A 15 -2.97 -17.43 -4.97
N ALA A 16 -1.89 -18.07 -4.50
CA ALA A 16 -1.95 -19.37 -3.85
C ALA A 16 -2.82 -19.38 -2.59
N ASN A 17 -2.93 -18.24 -1.91
CA ASN A 17 -3.68 -18.10 -0.66
C ASN A 17 -4.98 -17.30 -0.80
N SER A 18 -5.45 -16.99 -2.01
CA SER A 18 -6.58 -16.07 -2.24
C SER A 18 -7.85 -16.35 -1.41
N GLN A 19 -8.14 -17.62 -1.11
CA GLN A 19 -9.30 -18.03 -0.29
C GLN A 19 -9.03 -18.09 1.23
N LYS A 20 -7.76 -17.92 1.64
CA LYS A 20 -7.28 -18.07 3.02
C LYS A 20 -6.76 -16.76 3.62
N ILE A 21 -6.58 -15.71 2.81
CA ILE A 21 -6.05 -14.44 3.32
C ILE A 21 -7.09 -13.78 4.23
N ASP A 22 -6.64 -13.34 5.40
CA ASP A 22 -7.40 -12.40 6.22
C ASP A 22 -7.23 -10.99 5.63
N GLY A 23 -8.23 -10.55 4.87
CA GLY A 23 -8.23 -9.25 4.18
C GLY A 23 -8.09 -8.05 5.12
N VAL A 24 -8.45 -8.17 6.41
CA VAL A 24 -8.27 -7.12 7.42
C VAL A 24 -6.80 -7.04 7.85
N LYS A 25 -6.17 -8.20 8.11
CA LYS A 25 -4.74 -8.25 8.42
C LYS A 25 -3.89 -7.77 7.25
N VAL A 26 -4.22 -8.20 6.02
CA VAL A 26 -3.54 -7.76 4.79
C VAL A 26 -3.64 -6.25 4.64
N ARG A 27 -4.83 -5.68 4.80
CA ARG A 27 -5.02 -4.21 4.79
C ARG A 27 -4.09 -3.51 5.76
N ARG A 28 -4.01 -3.98 7.00
CA ARG A 28 -3.13 -3.39 8.01
C ARG A 28 -1.65 -3.48 7.62
N THR A 29 -1.22 -4.65 7.12
CA THR A 29 0.15 -4.83 6.61
C THR A 29 0.45 -3.87 5.46
N LEU A 30 -0.50 -3.59 4.57
CA LEU A 30 -0.29 -2.67 3.45
C LEU A 30 -0.30 -1.19 3.87
N ILE A 31 -1.05 -0.82 4.92
CA ILE A 31 -0.92 0.51 5.55
C ILE A 31 0.49 0.67 6.13
N ASP A 32 0.97 -0.31 6.89
CA ASP A 32 2.34 -0.30 7.43
C ASP A 32 3.39 -0.24 6.31
N TYR A 33 3.10 -0.86 5.16
CA TYR A 33 3.96 -0.84 3.98
C TYR A 33 4.03 0.54 3.32
N CYS A 34 2.89 1.23 3.16
CA CYS A 34 2.88 2.63 2.71
C CYS A 34 3.65 3.53 3.69
N GLY A 35 3.49 3.31 5.00
CA GLY A 35 4.26 4.00 6.03
C GLY A 35 5.77 3.72 5.96
N ARG A 36 6.18 2.54 5.52
CA ARG A 36 7.59 2.25 5.24
C ARG A 36 8.12 3.07 4.07
N TYR A 37 7.38 3.16 2.97
CA TYR A 37 7.75 4.01 1.84
C TYR A 37 7.94 5.46 2.28
N GLN A 38 6.95 6.00 3.02
CA GLN A 38 6.98 7.36 3.56
C GLN A 38 8.21 7.66 4.43
N LYS A 39 8.73 6.67 5.17
CA LYS A 39 9.96 6.85 5.96
C LYS A 39 11.22 6.98 5.11
N ILE A 40 11.20 6.46 3.89
CA ILE A 40 12.33 6.53 2.94
C ILE A 40 12.19 7.80 2.08
N TYR A 41 10.97 8.10 1.63
CA TYR A 41 10.63 9.24 0.78
C TYR A 41 9.47 10.02 1.41
N PRO A 42 9.74 10.99 2.29
CA PRO A 42 8.70 11.68 3.05
C PRO A 42 7.95 12.72 2.22
N PHE A 43 6.63 12.71 2.37
CA PHE A 43 5.70 13.73 1.89
C PHE A 43 4.82 14.25 3.03
N GLU A 44 4.95 15.53 3.38
CA GLU A 44 4.24 16.13 4.52
C GLU A 44 2.70 15.91 4.43
N ILE A 45 2.13 16.01 3.23
CA ILE A 45 0.67 15.83 3.00
C ILE A 45 0.15 14.43 3.35
N LEU A 46 1.02 13.42 3.46
CA LEU A 46 0.64 12.04 3.77
C LEU A 46 0.76 11.69 5.27
N GLU A 47 1.32 12.56 6.11
CA GLU A 47 1.53 12.27 7.53
C GLU A 47 0.21 12.04 8.27
N ASP A 48 -0.71 13.00 8.20
CA ASP A 48 -2.02 12.92 8.86
C ASP A 48 -2.87 11.75 8.33
N PRO A 49 -2.99 11.52 6.99
CA PRO A 49 -3.72 10.36 6.48
C PRO A 49 -3.17 9.01 6.95
N LEU A 50 -1.84 8.85 7.02
CA LEU A 50 -1.20 7.63 7.50
C LEU A 50 -1.44 7.44 9.00
N GLU A 51 -1.26 8.48 9.81
CA GLU A 51 -1.56 8.42 11.25
C GLU A 51 -3.03 8.04 11.48
N PHE A 52 -3.93 8.66 10.71
CA PHE A 52 -5.34 8.29 10.74
C PHE A 52 -5.52 6.81 10.42
N LEU A 53 -4.97 6.27 9.35
CA LEU A 53 -5.16 4.86 8.97
C LEU A 53 -4.55 3.85 9.95
N THR A 54 -3.51 4.20 10.70
CA THR A 54 -2.88 3.33 11.70
C THR A 54 -3.65 3.29 13.02
N ASN A 55 -4.45 4.32 13.32
CA ASN A 55 -5.25 4.37 14.53
C ASN A 55 -6.44 3.39 14.50
N LYS A 56 -7.01 3.04 15.66
CA LYS A 56 -8.14 2.08 15.74
C LYS A 56 -9.53 2.73 15.80
N VAL A 57 -9.59 4.03 16.08
CA VAL A 57 -10.82 4.79 16.31
C VAL A 57 -10.82 5.99 15.39
N HIS A 58 -11.85 6.10 14.56
CA HIS A 58 -11.97 7.15 13.55
C HIS A 58 -13.34 7.82 13.67
N PRO A 59 -13.39 9.12 14.00
CA PRO A 59 -14.58 9.91 13.79
C PRO A 59 -14.87 10.04 12.29
N ASP A 60 -16.15 9.94 11.88
CA ASP A 60 -16.55 10.06 10.47
C ASP A 60 -16.14 11.39 9.83
N SER A 61 -16.07 12.48 10.62
CA SER A 61 -15.60 13.78 10.15
C SER A 61 -14.13 13.74 9.71
N LYS A 62 -13.28 13.05 10.49
CA LYS A 62 -11.86 12.87 10.14
C LYS A 62 -11.68 12.00 8.89
N TYR A 63 -12.52 10.98 8.69
CA TYR A 63 -12.46 10.17 7.47
C TYR A 63 -12.59 11.03 6.20
N ARG A 64 -13.59 11.92 6.14
CA ARG A 64 -13.81 12.78 4.96
C ARG A 64 -12.64 13.73 4.71
N GLU A 65 -12.10 14.30 5.77
CA GLU A 65 -10.95 15.19 5.73
C GLU A 65 -9.71 14.47 5.19
N MET A 66 -9.36 13.33 5.77
CA MET A 66 -8.18 12.55 5.34
C MET A 66 -8.34 12.03 3.91
N ARG A 67 -9.54 11.58 3.54
CA ARG A 67 -9.82 11.16 2.17
C ARG A 67 -9.66 12.33 1.19
N ALA A 68 -10.10 13.53 1.55
CA ALA A 68 -9.93 14.73 0.71
C ALA A 68 -8.45 15.10 0.55
N LEU A 69 -7.65 15.05 1.62
CA LEU A 69 -6.20 15.26 1.54
C LEU A 69 -5.53 14.27 0.59
N LEU A 70 -5.89 12.99 0.66
CA LEU A 70 -5.37 11.98 -0.25
C LEU A 70 -5.80 12.23 -1.70
N SER A 71 -7.04 12.68 -1.95
CA SER A 71 -7.48 13.04 -3.30
C SER A 71 -6.69 14.22 -3.87
N ILE A 72 -6.35 15.22 -3.06
CA ILE A 72 -5.49 16.33 -3.50
C ILE A 72 -4.08 15.79 -3.84
N ALA A 73 -3.50 14.99 -2.94
CA ALA A 73 -2.18 14.40 -3.15
C ALA A 73 -2.09 13.52 -4.41
N ALA A 74 -3.17 12.83 -4.78
CA ALA A 74 -3.25 12.00 -5.98
C ALA A 74 -3.21 12.80 -7.30
N GLU A 75 -3.47 14.11 -7.25
CA GLU A 75 -3.52 15.00 -8.41
C GLU A 75 -2.30 15.94 -8.49
N GLU A 76 -1.35 15.81 -7.56
CA GLU A 76 -0.13 16.61 -7.54
C GLU A 76 0.79 16.31 -8.73
N TYR A 77 1.78 17.17 -8.96
CA TYR A 77 2.75 16.96 -10.05
C TYR A 77 3.72 15.77 -9.78
N CYS A 78 3.87 15.37 -8.51
CA CYS A 78 4.86 14.38 -8.09
C CYS A 78 4.31 12.95 -8.25
N PHE A 79 4.64 12.27 -9.36
CA PHE A 79 4.13 10.93 -9.64
C PHE A 79 4.26 9.92 -8.48
N SER A 80 5.37 9.91 -7.76
CA SER A 80 5.54 9.01 -6.61
C SER A 80 4.58 9.32 -5.46
N LEU A 81 4.30 10.60 -5.19
CA LEU A 81 3.28 11.01 -4.23
C LEU A 81 1.90 10.52 -4.68
N ASN A 82 1.57 10.71 -5.96
CA ASN A 82 0.26 10.35 -6.49
C ASN A 82 -0.01 8.85 -6.32
N GLU A 83 1.00 8.02 -6.62
CA GLU A 83 0.90 6.56 -6.47
C GLU A 83 0.69 6.12 -5.02
N ILE A 84 1.38 6.73 -4.05
CA ILE A 84 1.14 6.40 -2.63
C ILE A 84 -0.21 6.93 -2.16
N ALA A 85 -0.63 8.10 -2.63
CA ALA A 85 -1.94 8.65 -2.33
C ALA A 85 -3.07 7.74 -2.84
N ASP A 86 -2.97 7.22 -4.06
CA ASP A 86 -3.91 6.25 -4.63
C ASP A 86 -3.94 4.93 -3.86
N ALA A 87 -2.78 4.42 -3.45
CA ALA A 87 -2.69 3.24 -2.57
C ALA A 87 -3.43 3.48 -1.24
N LEU A 88 -3.25 4.65 -0.62
CA LEU A 88 -3.92 5.01 0.62
C LEU A 88 -5.42 5.27 0.44
N LEU A 89 -5.86 5.78 -0.72
CA LEU A 89 -7.28 5.92 -1.07
C LEU A 89 -7.98 4.55 -1.14
N ASP A 90 -7.35 3.56 -1.77
CA ASP A 90 -7.89 2.20 -1.79
C ASP A 90 -8.00 1.62 -0.36
N LEU A 91 -7.00 1.90 0.49
CA LEU A 91 -6.93 1.40 1.87
C LEU A 91 -7.90 2.11 2.82
N ILE A 92 -8.18 3.41 2.64
CA ILE A 92 -9.14 4.15 3.46
C ILE A 92 -10.58 3.78 3.12
N ASP A 93 -10.87 3.52 1.84
CA ASP A 93 -12.21 3.17 1.37
C ASP A 93 -12.55 1.68 1.56
N THR A 94 -11.55 0.80 1.67
CA THR A 94 -11.75 -0.65 1.78
C THR A 94 -11.37 -1.20 3.13
N ARG A 95 -12.32 -1.77 3.89
CA ARG A 95 -12.06 -2.38 5.21
C ARG A 95 -11.51 -3.80 5.16
N VAL A 96 -11.91 -4.59 4.16
CA VAL A 96 -11.49 -5.98 3.95
C VAL A 96 -11.02 -6.11 2.52
N LEU A 97 -9.71 -6.30 2.32
CA LEU A 97 -9.15 -6.38 0.96
C LEU A 97 -9.37 -7.76 0.34
N THR A 98 -9.73 -7.77 -0.94
CA THR A 98 -9.53 -8.93 -1.80
C THR A 98 -8.07 -9.05 -2.22
N THR A 99 -7.70 -10.22 -2.74
CA THR A 99 -6.37 -10.43 -3.36
C THR A 99 -6.08 -9.41 -4.46
N ASP A 100 -7.04 -9.11 -5.33
CA ASP A 100 -6.82 -8.17 -6.44
C ASP A 100 -6.62 -6.74 -5.95
N GLN A 101 -7.36 -6.32 -4.92
CA GLN A 101 -7.14 -5.02 -4.28
C GLN A 101 -5.78 -4.95 -3.61
N ALA A 102 -5.34 -6.01 -2.92
CA ALA A 102 -4.00 -6.07 -2.33
C ALA A 102 -2.90 -5.96 -3.40
N LYS A 103 -3.04 -6.66 -4.53
CA LYS A 103 -2.11 -6.56 -5.66
C LYS A 103 -2.07 -5.15 -6.24
N LYS A 104 -3.23 -4.52 -6.42
CA LYS A 104 -3.35 -3.13 -6.90
C LYS A 104 -2.57 -2.17 -5.99
N VAL A 105 -2.81 -2.22 -4.68
CA VAL A 105 -2.12 -1.40 -3.68
C VAL A 105 -0.60 -1.62 -3.69
N ILE A 106 -0.14 -2.87 -3.75
CA ILE A 106 1.30 -3.17 -3.85
C ILE A 106 1.89 -2.59 -5.15
N ASN A 107 1.16 -2.69 -6.26
CA ASN A 107 1.63 -2.21 -7.55
C ASN A 107 1.79 -0.68 -7.58
N HIS A 108 0.89 0.06 -6.94
CA HIS A 108 1.03 1.50 -6.72
C HIS A 108 2.34 1.82 -5.98
N VAL A 109 2.61 1.15 -4.85
CA VAL A 109 3.85 1.39 -4.08
C VAL A 109 5.10 1.01 -4.88
N PHE A 110 5.06 -0.04 -5.70
CA PHE A 110 6.18 -0.40 -6.59
C PHE A 110 6.39 0.63 -7.70
N GLU A 111 5.32 1.17 -8.29
CA GLU A 111 5.43 2.28 -9.24
C GLU A 111 6.06 3.51 -8.56
N ALA A 112 5.65 3.84 -7.33
CA ALA A 112 6.25 4.93 -6.54
C ALA A 112 7.75 4.71 -6.25
N PHE A 113 8.19 3.47 -6.00
CA PHE A 113 9.62 3.16 -5.86
C PHE A 113 10.36 3.34 -7.19
N SER A 114 9.74 2.97 -8.31
CA SER A 114 10.35 3.08 -9.63
C SER A 114 10.65 4.53 -10.06
N CYS A 115 9.99 5.51 -9.46
CA CYS A 115 10.31 6.93 -9.64
C CYS A 115 11.65 7.33 -9.00
N ASN A 116 12.14 6.56 -8.01
CA ASN A 116 13.32 6.91 -7.20
C ASN A 116 14.48 5.92 -7.37
N GLU A 117 14.19 4.66 -7.67
CA GLU A 117 15.16 3.57 -7.73
C GLU A 117 14.97 2.72 -8.99
N SER A 118 16.06 2.18 -9.53
CA SER A 118 15.93 1.23 -10.64
C SER A 118 15.29 -0.09 -10.16
N PRO A 119 14.54 -0.80 -11.03
CA PRO A 119 13.84 -2.02 -10.67
C PRO A 119 14.72 -3.11 -10.06
N GLU A 120 15.98 -3.19 -10.48
CA GLU A 120 16.96 -4.18 -10.01
C GLU A 120 17.31 -3.96 -8.53
N HIS A 121 17.15 -2.73 -8.01
CA HIS A 121 17.45 -2.39 -6.63
C HIS A 121 16.23 -2.55 -5.71
N PHE A 122 15.07 -2.02 -6.11
CA PHE A 122 13.91 -2.04 -5.21
C PHE A 122 13.12 -3.35 -5.29
N LEU A 123 12.88 -3.93 -6.48
CA LEU A 123 11.97 -5.07 -6.60
C LEU A 123 12.39 -6.27 -5.73
N PRO A 124 13.65 -6.73 -5.72
CA PRO A 124 14.04 -7.87 -4.89
C PRO A 124 13.90 -7.59 -3.39
N ARG A 125 14.22 -6.36 -2.98
CA ARG A 125 14.15 -5.90 -1.58
C ARG A 125 12.70 -5.87 -1.09
N GLU A 126 11.83 -5.26 -1.88
CA GLU A 126 10.43 -5.05 -1.55
C GLU A 126 9.60 -6.33 -1.67
N ASP A 127 9.85 -7.16 -2.69
CA ASP A 127 9.24 -8.49 -2.84
C ASP A 127 9.59 -9.38 -1.63
N ALA A 128 10.86 -9.44 -1.23
CA ALA A 128 11.29 -10.21 -0.06
C ALA A 128 10.65 -9.70 1.25
N TYR A 129 10.56 -8.38 1.43
CA TYR A 129 9.92 -7.78 2.59
C TYR A 129 8.44 -8.17 2.66
N LEU A 130 7.68 -7.99 1.58
CA LEU A 130 6.26 -8.30 1.53
C LEU A 130 5.99 -9.79 1.69
N CYS A 131 6.79 -10.66 1.06
CA CYS A 131 6.70 -12.11 1.29
C CYS A 131 6.83 -12.46 2.77
N LYS A 132 7.79 -11.86 3.49
CA LYS A 132 7.97 -12.09 4.93
C LYS A 132 6.75 -11.61 5.73
N GLN A 133 6.23 -10.42 5.46
CA GLN A 133 5.08 -9.89 6.21
C GLN A 133 3.80 -10.66 5.94
N LEU A 134 3.52 -10.98 4.67
CA LEU A 134 2.26 -11.62 4.27
C LEU A 134 2.25 -13.12 4.59
N SER A 135 3.39 -13.83 4.51
CA SER A 135 3.45 -15.25 4.90
C SER A 135 3.16 -15.48 6.39
N ALA A 136 3.51 -14.52 7.25
CA ALA A 136 3.24 -14.58 8.68
C ALA A 136 1.74 -14.54 9.01
N ILE A 137 0.92 -13.94 8.14
CA ILE A 137 -0.53 -13.81 8.35
C ILE A 137 -1.35 -14.86 7.58
N THR A 138 -0.76 -15.54 6.58
CA THR A 138 -1.41 -16.62 5.82
C THR A 138 -1.17 -18.02 6.39
N SER A 139 -0.26 -18.16 7.37
CA SER A 139 0.12 -19.46 7.96
C SER A 139 -0.66 -19.83 9.23
N SER A 140 -1.75 -19.12 9.54
CA SER A 140 -2.65 -19.39 10.68
C SER A 140 -3.95 -20.03 10.22
#